data_AF-A0A7X9TR27-F1
#
_entry.id   AF-A0A7X9TR27-F1
#
_cell.length_a   1.000
_cell.length_b   1.000
_cell.length_c   1.000
_cell.angle_alpha   90.00
_cell.angle_beta   90.00
_cell.angle_gamma   90.00
#
_symmetry.space_group_name_H-M   'P 1'
#
loop_
_entity.id
_entity.type
_entity.pdbx_description
1 polymer ?
#
loop_
_entity_poly.entity_id
_entity_poly.type
_entity_poly.pdbx_seq_one_letter_code
_entity_poly.pdbx_strand_id
1 'polypeptide(L)'
;MNPHRVCLFGCTLVLTTLAATAQAETKPVPYHYGMPMDIQKVISMTEPQTRECKVIEAQIKFVDKAGDVQQVSYKKLSEACLFQN
;
A
#
# COMPACT_ATOMS: atom_id res chain seq x y z
N MET A 1 -16.94 -49.19 -49.31
CA MET A 1 -17.06 -48.50 -48.02
C MET A 1 -15.71 -48.50 -47.33
N ASN A 2 -15.03 -47.35 -47.23
CA ASN A 2 -14.36 -46.86 -46.01
C ASN A 2 -13.80 -45.44 -46.32
N PRO A 3 -13.98 -44.42 -45.45
CA PRO A 3 -13.75 -43.03 -45.80
C PRO A 3 -12.40 -42.52 -45.30
N HIS A 4 -11.61 -41.94 -46.20
CA HIS A 4 -10.52 -41.04 -45.81
C HIS A 4 -11.08 -39.62 -45.67
N ARG A 5 -11.46 -39.21 -44.46
CA ARG A 5 -11.57 -37.78 -44.14
C ARG A 5 -10.93 -37.51 -42.79
N VAL A 6 -9.77 -36.89 -42.91
CA VAL A 6 -8.86 -36.44 -41.87
C VAL A 6 -9.61 -35.56 -40.86
N CYS A 7 -9.45 -35.91 -39.58
CA CYS A 7 -9.94 -35.13 -38.46
C CYS A 7 -8.94 -34.01 -38.16
N LEU A 8 -9.29 -32.74 -38.42
CA LEU A 8 -8.53 -31.59 -37.93
C LEU A 8 -9.21 -31.08 -36.65
N PHE A 9 -8.76 -31.60 -35.50
CA PHE A 9 -9.07 -31.01 -34.20
C PHE A 9 -8.18 -29.76 -34.01
N GLY A 10 -8.74 -28.59 -34.28
CA GLY A 10 -8.11 -27.31 -33.96
C GLY A 10 -8.11 -27.07 -32.46
N CYS A 11 -6.98 -27.29 -31.79
CA CYS A 11 -6.79 -26.87 -30.40
C CYS A 11 -6.54 -25.36 -30.37
N THR A 12 -7.53 -24.57 -29.97
CA THR A 12 -7.35 -23.15 -29.64
C THR A 12 -6.74 -23.04 -28.25
N LEU A 13 -5.45 -22.70 -28.20
CA LEU A 13 -4.73 -22.46 -26.95
C LEU A 13 -5.10 -21.07 -26.41
N VAL A 14 -5.96 -21.00 -25.39
CA VAL A 14 -6.29 -19.75 -24.70
C VAL A 14 -5.24 -19.49 -23.63
N LEU A 15 -4.36 -18.50 -23.86
CA LEU A 15 -3.42 -18.00 -22.84
C LEU A 15 -4.15 -16.97 -21.97
N THR A 16 -4.60 -17.37 -20.79
CA THR A 16 -5.03 -16.44 -19.74
C THR A 16 -3.81 -15.96 -18.96
N THR A 17 -3.42 -14.70 -19.19
CA THR A 17 -2.41 -14.03 -18.36
C THR A 17 -3.04 -13.62 -17.03
N LEU A 18 -2.79 -14.41 -15.97
CA LEU A 18 -3.06 -13.98 -14.60
C LEU A 18 -1.99 -12.96 -14.20
N ALA A 19 -2.34 -11.66 -14.19
CA ALA A 19 -1.51 -10.64 -13.58
C ALA A 19 -1.64 -10.74 -12.05
N ALA A 20 -0.63 -11.31 -11.39
CA ALA A 20 -0.52 -11.24 -9.94
C ALA A 20 -0.05 -9.83 -9.57
N THR A 21 -0.92 -9.06 -8.90
CA THR A 21 -0.53 -7.79 -8.29
C THR A 21 0.21 -8.10 -6.99
N ALA A 22 1.54 -7.94 -6.99
CA ALA A 22 2.32 -8.00 -5.77
C ALA A 22 2.07 -6.70 -4.97
N GLN A 23 1.21 -6.77 -3.96
CA GLN A 23 1.11 -5.72 -2.95
C GLN A 23 2.29 -5.92 -1.98
N ALA A 24 3.31 -5.08 -2.10
CA ALA A 24 4.40 -5.05 -1.14
C ALA A 24 3.81 -4.65 0.23
N GLU A 25 3.69 -5.61 1.14
CA GLU A 25 3.44 -5.33 2.56
C GLU A 25 4.71 -4.72 3.15
N THR A 26 4.75 -3.39 3.21
CA THR A 26 5.80 -2.67 3.91
C THR A 26 5.63 -2.91 5.41
N LYS A 27 6.61 -3.58 6.03
CA LYS A 27 6.63 -3.75 7.49
C LYS A 27 6.78 -2.37 8.15
N PRO A 28 6.01 -2.06 9.21
CA PRO A 28 6.14 -0.80 9.92
C PRO A 28 7.56 -0.63 10.45
N VAL A 29 8.27 0.40 9.97
CA VAL A 29 9.60 0.73 10.49
C VAL A 29 9.41 1.49 11.82
N PRO A 30 10.09 1.10 12.91
CA PRO A 30 10.00 1.83 14.18
C PRO A 30 10.59 3.22 14.01
N TYR A 31 9.76 4.24 14.13
CA TYR A 31 10.19 5.63 14.08
C TYR A 31 10.32 6.21 15.48
N HIS A 32 11.42 6.94 15.70
CA HIS A 32 11.61 7.72 16.92
C HIS A 32 11.44 9.20 16.62
N TYR A 33 10.68 9.88 17.49
CA TYR A 33 10.44 11.31 17.32
C TYR A 33 11.75 12.10 17.26
N GLY A 34 11.86 12.98 16.26
CA GLY A 34 13.07 13.76 16.00
C GLY A 34 14.11 13.07 15.13
N MET A 35 13.93 11.78 14.78
CA MET A 35 14.75 11.13 13.76
C MET A 35 14.47 11.76 12.39
N PRO A 36 15.50 12.08 11.59
CA PRO A 36 15.29 12.53 10.22
C PRO A 36 14.70 11.41 9.38
N MET A 37 13.73 11.74 8.53
CA MET A 37 13.15 10.83 7.55
C MET A 37 13.51 11.32 6.15
N ASP A 38 14.05 10.43 5.31
CA ASP A 38 14.42 10.74 3.92
C ASP A 38 13.19 10.75 2.99
N ILE A 39 12.16 11.51 3.35
CA ILE A 39 10.90 11.57 2.60
C ILE A 39 11.13 12.31 1.28
N GLN A 40 10.93 11.62 0.16
CA GLN A 40 10.90 12.21 -1.17
C GLN A 40 9.48 12.66 -1.56
N LYS A 41 8.47 11.84 -1.26
CA LYS A 41 7.05 12.16 -1.54
C LYS A 41 6.12 11.46 -0.55
N VAL A 42 5.21 12.21 0.07
CA VAL A 42 4.13 11.64 0.89
C VAL A 42 3.05 11.05 -0.03
N ILE A 43 2.65 9.80 0.24
CA ILE A 43 1.58 9.09 -0.47
C ILE A 43 0.26 9.29 0.28
N SER A 44 0.25 9.03 1.59
CA SER A 44 -0.92 9.19 2.43
C SER A 44 -0.55 9.38 3.90
N MET A 45 -1.47 9.99 4.64
CA MET A 45 -1.44 10.07 6.09
C MET A 45 -2.81 9.65 6.59
N THR A 46 -2.85 8.81 7.61
CA THR A 46 -4.10 8.32 8.21
C THR A 46 -4.03 8.39 9.71
N GLU A 47 -5.18 8.66 10.33
CA GLU A 47 -5.33 8.67 11.77
C GLU A 47 -6.74 8.23 12.19
N PRO A 48 -6.90 7.69 13.41
CA PRO A 48 -8.21 7.42 13.98
C PRO A 48 -9.00 8.72 14.19
N GLN A 49 -10.25 8.74 13.71
CA GLN A 49 -11.16 9.83 14.02
C GLN A 49 -11.56 9.78 15.49
N THR A 50 -11.42 10.91 16.19
CA THR A 50 -11.82 11.04 17.59
C THR A 50 -12.32 12.45 17.90
N ARG A 51 -13.25 12.56 18.84
CA ARG A 51 -13.74 13.84 19.37
C ARG A 51 -12.98 14.29 20.62
N GLU A 52 -12.11 13.45 21.14
CA GLU A 52 -11.31 13.72 22.33
C GLU A 52 -9.97 14.31 21.94
N CYS A 53 -9.55 15.39 22.60
CA CYS A 53 -8.17 15.86 22.49
C CYS A 53 -7.25 14.92 23.29
N LYS A 54 -6.50 14.09 22.58
CA LYS A 54 -5.58 13.12 23.17
C LYS A 54 -4.46 12.75 22.21
N VAL A 55 -3.43 12.09 22.74
CA VAL A 55 -2.41 11.46 21.91
C VAL A 55 -3.01 10.24 21.22
N ILE A 56 -2.83 10.15 19.92
CA ILE A 56 -3.27 9.05 19.05
C ILE A 56 -2.08 8.49 18.26
N GLU A 57 -2.24 7.27 17.74
CA GLU A 57 -1.31 6.71 16.75
C GLU A 57 -1.80 7.04 15.34
N ALA A 58 -0.94 7.67 14.55
CA ALA A 58 -1.15 7.99 13.15
C ALA A 58 -0.15 7.21 12.28
N GLN A 59 -0.48 7.03 11.02
CA GLN A 59 0.37 6.35 10.04
C GLN A 59 0.69 7.28 8.89
N ILE A 60 1.92 7.20 8.39
CA ILE A 60 2.36 7.88 7.18
C ILE A 60 2.93 6.85 6.21
N LYS A 61 2.52 6.96 4.94
CA LYS A 61 3.07 6.20 3.83
C LYS A 61 3.75 7.17 2.86
N PHE A 62 4.99 6.89 2.48
CA PHE A 62 5.78 7.79 1.65
C PHE A 62 6.78 7.03 0.78
N VAL A 63 7.26 7.69 -0.28
CA VAL A 63 8.41 7.26 -1.06
C VAL A 63 9.64 7.92 -0.45
N ASP A 64 10.68 7.15 -0.13
CA ASP A 64 11.95 7.69 0.32
C ASP A 64 12.84 8.16 -0.85
N LYS A 65 14.00 8.74 -0.55
CA LYS A 65 14.95 9.19 -1.58
C LYS A 65 15.58 8.05 -2.39
N ALA A 66 15.55 6.81 -1.89
CA ALA A 66 15.99 5.63 -2.65
C ALA A 66 14.92 5.14 -3.64
N GLY A 67 13.68 5.61 -3.49
CA GLY A 67 12.53 5.24 -4.31
C GLY A 67 11.65 4.16 -3.68
N ASP A 68 11.96 3.73 -2.46
CA ASP A 68 11.21 2.68 -1.77
C ASP A 68 10.00 3.25 -1.03
N VAL A 69 8.92 2.45 -0.99
CA VAL A 69 7.70 2.81 -0.28
C VAL A 69 7.82 2.38 1.18
N GLN A 70 7.88 3.37 2.06
CA GLN A 70 7.95 3.22 3.50
C GLN A 70 6.59 3.47 4.16
N GLN A 71 6.33 2.76 5.26
CA GLN A 71 5.18 2.98 6.12
C GLN A 71 5.62 3.01 7.58
N VAL A 72 5.19 4.04 8.30
CA VAL A 72 5.62 4.32 9.66
C VAL A 72 4.41 4.70 10.51
N SER A 73 4.31 4.12 11.70
CA SER A 73 3.40 4.56 12.77
C SER A 73 4.12 5.54 13.71
N TYR A 74 3.43 6.58 14.15
CA TYR A 74 3.94 7.57 15.10
C TYR A 74 2.83 8.14 15.97
N LYS A 75 3.18 8.78 17.08
CA LYS A 75 2.22 9.43 17.98
C LYS A 75 2.10 10.92 17.68
N LYS A 76 0.87 11.43 17.62
CA LYS A 76 0.54 12.87 17.50
C LYS A 76 -0.66 13.23 18.37
N LEU A 77 -0.91 14.53 18.57
CA LEU A 77 -2.20 15.00 19.11
C LEU A 77 -3.28 14.83 18.04
N SER A 78 -4.49 14.41 18.45
CA SER A 78 -5.65 14.32 17.57
C SER A 78 -6.06 15.70 17.03
N GLU A 79 -6.70 15.72 15.87
CA GLU A 79 -7.26 16.96 15.30
C GLU A 79 -8.28 17.66 16.22
N ALA A 80 -8.92 16.92 17.13
CA ALA A 80 -9.82 17.49 18.14
C ALA A 80 -9.13 18.50 19.08
N CYS A 81 -7.79 18.49 19.18
CA CYS A 81 -7.04 19.48 19.94
C CYS A 81 -6.93 20.86 19.25
N LEU A 82 -7.21 20.96 17.95
CA LEU A 82 -7.05 22.22 17.18
C LEU A 82 -8.05 23.32 17.58
N PHE A 83 -9.16 22.94 18.22
CA PHE A 83 -10.28 23.84 18.54
C PHE A 83 -10.38 24.17 20.04
N GLN A 84 -9.30 24.01 20.82
CA GLN A 84 -9.30 24.25 22.28
C GLN A 84 -8.76 25.63 22.72
N ASN A 85 -8.68 26.60 21.81
CA ASN A 85 -8.19 27.96 22.11
C ASN A 85 -9.27 28.84 22.74
#